data_AF-A0A523WR30-F1
#
_entry.id   AF-A0A523WR30-F1
#
_cell.length_a   1.000
_cell.length_b   1.000
_cell.length_c   1.000
_cell.angle_alpha   90.00
_cell.angle_beta   90.00
_cell.angle_gamma   90.00
#
_symmetry.space_group_name_H-M   'P 1'
#
loop_
_entity.id
_entity.type
_entity.pdbx_description
1 polymer ?
#
loop_
_entity_poly.entity_id
_entity_poly.type
_entity_poly.pdbx_seq_one_letter_code
_entity_poly.pdbx_strand_id
1 'polypeptide(L)' 'SCEIDYLDRSLKAQMREANRLGAKKVIIVGERELEEGVYEVKDMQTGEQVRMPQAELKV' A
#
# COMPACT_ATOMS: atom_id res chain seq x y z
N SER A 1 13.05 2.34 8.07
CA SER A 1 13.38 1.31 7.06
C SER A 1 12.14 1.10 6.23
N CYS A 2 12.20 1.35 4.93
CA CYS A 2 11.08 1.15 4.01
C CYS A 2 11.52 0.09 2.99
N GLU A 3 10.72 -0.95 2.82
CA GLU A 3 10.96 -2.03 1.86
C GLU A 3 9.93 -1.86 0.73
N ILE A 4 10.41 -1.72 -0.51
CA ILE A 4 9.57 -1.53 -1.70
C ILE A 4 9.70 -2.80 -2.52
N ASP A 5 8.62 -3.56 -2.61
CA ASP A 5 8.58 -4.85 -3.27
C ASP A 5 7.82 -4.73 -4.59
N TYR A 6 8.52 -4.94 -5.71
CA TYR A 6 7.97 -4.94 -7.08
C TYR A 6 7.43 -6.33 -7.49
N LEU A 7 7.26 -7.25 -6.53
CA LEU A 7 6.86 -8.62 -6.81
C LEU A 7 5.46 -8.68 -7.43
N ASP A 8 5.42 -9.18 -8.67
CA ASP A 8 4.27 -9.57 -9.51
C ASP A 8 3.48 -10.76 -8.89
N ARG A 9 3.14 -10.62 -7.61
CA ARG A 9 2.41 -11.57 -6.79
C ARG A 9 1.00 -11.05 -6.62
N SER A 10 0.01 -11.96 -6.64
CA SER A 10 -1.40 -11.59 -6.44
C SER A 10 -1.55 -10.68 -5.21
N LEU A 11 -2.41 -9.66 -5.30
CA LEU A 11 -2.73 -8.71 -4.23
C LEU A 11 -2.95 -9.40 -2.86
N LYS A 12 -3.49 -10.62 -2.89
CA LYS A 12 -3.77 -11.46 -1.72
C LYS A 12 -2.49 -11.92 -1.00
N ALA A 13 -1.43 -12.22 -1.74
CA ALA A 13 -0.13 -12.61 -1.19
C ALA A 13 0.58 -11.41 -0.55
N GLN A 14 0.54 -10.25 -1.22
CA GLN A 14 1.12 -8.99 -0.69
C GLN A 14 0.41 -8.55 0.60
N MET A 15 -0.93 -8.63 0.64
CA MET A 15 -1.71 -8.38 1.86
C MET A 15 -1.34 -9.34 3.00
N ARG A 16 -1.10 -10.62 2.70
CA ARG A 16 -0.69 -11.61 3.70
C ARG A 16 0.69 -11.31 4.26
N GLU A 17 1.61 -10.87 3.41
CA GLU A 17 2.97 -10.52 3.80
C GLU A 17 3.00 -9.24 4.64
N ALA A 18 2.24 -8.21 4.26
CA ALA A 18 2.09 -7.00 5.05
C ALA A 18 1.51 -7.29 6.45
N ASN A 19 0.54 -8.22 6.52
CA ASN A 19 -0.02 -8.66 7.79
C ASN A 19 1.01 -9.47 8.61
N ARG A 20 1.83 -10.31 7.95
CA ARG A 20 2.92 -11.07 8.57
C ARG A 20 4.04 -10.17 9.11
N LEU A 21 4.35 -9.09 8.41
CA LEU A 21 5.30 -8.04 8.81
C LEU A 21 4.78 -7.17 9.96
N GLY A 22 3.50 -7.32 10.35
CA GLY A 22 2.87 -6.44 11.34
C GLY A 22 2.74 -5.00 10.86
N ALA A 23 2.62 -4.79 9.55
CA ALA A 23 2.50 -3.47 8.96
C ALA A 23 1.21 -2.80 9.45
N LYS A 24 1.35 -1.67 10.14
CA LYS A 24 0.21 -0.87 10.62
C LYS A 24 -0.57 -0.25 9.46
N LYS A 25 0.14 0.14 8.41
CA LYS A 25 -0.39 0.77 7.21
C LYS A 25 0.18 0.08 5.99
N VAL A 26 -0.66 -0.18 5.00
CA VAL A 26 -0.33 -0.84 3.75
C VAL A 26 -0.65 0.12 2.63
N ILE A 27 0.33 0.43 1.79
CA ILE A 27 0.14 1.29 0.62
C ILE A 27 0.01 0.38 -0.59
N ILE A 28 -1.13 0.48 -1.27
CA ILE A 28 -1.44 -0.27 -2.48
C ILE A 28 -1.19 0.68 -3.65
N VAL A 29 -0.30 0.24 -4.55
CA VAL A 29 0.05 0.97 -5.76
C VAL A 29 -0.14 0.02 -6.93
N GLY A 30 -1.27 0.15 -7.63
CA GLY A 30 -1.49 -0.51 -8.92
C GLY A 30 -1.12 0.40 -10.08
N GLU A 31 -1.23 -0.12 -11.30
CA GLU A 31 -0.98 0.66 -12.53
C GLU A 31 -1.91 1.87 -12.65
N ARG A 32 -3.20 1.72 -12.28
CA ARG A 32 -4.18 2.84 -12.31
C ARG A 32 -3.85 3.90 -11.27
N GLU A 33 -3.48 3.48 -10.06
CA GLU A 33 -3.05 4.37 -8.97
C GLU A 33 -1.79 5.16 -9.35
N LEU A 34 -0.86 4.51 -10.06
CA LEU A 34 0.36 5.13 -10.57
C LEU A 34 0.06 6.12 -11.72
N GLU A 35 -0.85 5.78 -12.63
CA GLU A 35 -1.31 6.69 -13.70
C GLU A 35 -2.07 7.90 -13.17
N GLU A 36 -2.94 7.73 -12.17
CA GLU A 36 -3.67 8.82 -11.52
C GLU A 36 -2.79 9.60 -10.53
N GLY A 37 -1.63 9.07 -10.15
CA GLY A 37 -0.75 9.66 -9.14
C GLY A 37 -1.39 9.67 -7.75
N VAL A 38 -2.23 8.69 -7.44
CA VAL A 38 -2.96 8.54 -6.17
C VAL A 38 -2.65 7.16 -5.60
N TYR A 39 -2.24 7.10 -4.34
CA TYR A 39 -2.01 5.85 -3.63
C TYR A 39 -3.18 5.50 -2.71
N GLU A 40 -3.52 4.22 -2.62
CA GLU A 40 -4.51 3.75 -1.66
C GLU A 40 -3.82 3.21 -0.41
N VAL A 41 -3.99 3.89 0.72
CA VAL A 41 -3.44 3.48 2.01
C VAL A 41 -4.51 2.79 2.82
N LYS A 42 -4.29 1.52 3.11
CA LYS A 42 -5.12 0.72 4.00
C LYS A 42 -4.49 0.65 5.39
N ASP A 43 -5.18 1.19 6.37
CA ASP A 43 -4.84 1.01 7.77
C ASP A 43 -5.31 -0.38 8.22
N MET A 44 -4.37 -1.22 8.65
CA MET A 44 -4.67 -2.58 9.08
C MET A 44 -5.10 -2.64 10.55
N GLN A 45 -4.93 -1.55 11.32
CA GLN A 45 -5.43 -1.45 12.69
C GLN A 45 -6.89 -1.03 12.75
N THR A 46 -7.31 -0.06 11.92
CA THR A 46 -8.70 0.42 11.88
C THR A 46 -9.54 -0.22 10.77
N GLY A 47 -8.89 -0.76 9.74
CA GLY A 47 -9.54 -1.27 8.53
C GLY A 47 -9.93 -0.17 7.54
N GLU A 48 -9.64 1.10 7.84
CA GLU A 48 -9.91 2.22 6.94
C GLU A 48 -9.02 2.17 5.70
N GLN A 49 -9.58 2.57 4.56
CA GLN A 49 -8.87 2.77 3.32
C GLN A 49 -9.00 4.24 2.94
N VAL A 50 -7.87 4.92 2.84
CA VAL A 50 -7.79 6.33 2.44
C VAL A 50 -7.00 6.43 1.15
N ARG A 51 -7.50 7.25 0.23
CA ARG A 51 -6.82 7.54 -1.03
C ARG A 51 -6.10 8.85 -0.88
N MET A 52 -4.78 8.84 -1.07
CA MET A 52 -3.94 10.01 -0.89
C MET A 52 -3.09 10.24 -2.15
N PRO A 53 -3.00 11.47 -2.67
CA PRO A 53 -2.12 11.78 -3.78
C PRO A 53 -0.66 11.43 -3.46
N GLN A 54 0.12 11.04 -4.46
CA GLN A 54 1.56 10.82 -4.32
C GLN A 54 2.30 12.03 -3.76
N ALA A 55 1.78 13.22 -4.04
CA ALA A 55 2.34 14.49 -3.57
C ALA A 55 2.26 14.66 -2.04
N GLU A 56 1.36 13.95 -1.36
CA GLU A 56 1.18 14.02 0.09
C GLU A 56 1.96 12.94 0.85
N LEU A 57 2.46 11.91 0.14
CA LEU A 57 3.19 10.81 0.75
C LEU A 57 4.65 11.22 1.01
N LYS A 58 4.89 11.87 2.15
CA LYS A 58 6.25 12.14 2.65
C LYS A 58 6.80 10.89 3.34
N VAL A 59 7.79 10.28 2.70
CA VAL A 59 8.58 9.13 3.20
C VAL A 59 9.62 9.59 4.22
#